data_AF-A0A919SRH2-F1
#
_entry.id   AF-A0A919SRH2-F1
#
_cell.length_a   1.000
_cell.length_b   1.000
_cell.length_c   1.000
_cell.angle_alpha   90.00
_cell.angle_beta   90.00
_cell.angle_gamma   90.00
#
_symmetry.space_group_name_H-M   'P 1'
#
loop_
_entity.id
_entity.type
_entity.pdbx_description
1 polymer ?
#
loop_
_entity_poly.entity_id
_entity_poly.type
_entity_poly.pdbx_seq_one_letter_code
_entity_poly.pdbx_strand_id
1 'polypeptide(L)'
;MYEVDFLKVENDNQNGGKSGDAITIRFTVESERREAVVVIDGGRGYTSEEIAEHIERYYQTRHIDLMISTHPDADHLDGLAGVIEVLDVDELMIHQPRLHTTDVSDFSNLESLDKLLSTARANGVMLSEPFTGVTRLGGQFTILGPSRSYYEELLAQHLREERSKALYAAGTPFRQRGMNLLERKAYGLPAETLTDEGETSARNNSSVISLLTVGGERMLFTGDAGTPALEAAASYYESTIGMFPSYPLSFLQAPHHGSRRNLGPTILNRMIGSPIAPYPGSRVAFISSALAAPKHPSPKVVNALTRRGCFVAATEGRNICHTGDGAPSRPGWATLAPLPALVEDDDDN
;
A
#
# COMPACT_ATOMS: atom_id res chain seq x y z
N MET A 1 -16.37 -10.07 11.72
CA MET A 1 -15.00 -10.08 12.25
C MET A 1 -14.04 -9.75 11.12
N TYR A 2 -12.99 -8.99 11.41
CA TYR A 2 -11.84 -8.82 10.54
C TYR A 2 -10.56 -8.61 11.36
N GLU A 3 -9.43 -8.94 10.75
CA GLU A 3 -8.07 -8.64 11.19
C GLU A 3 -7.29 -8.16 9.95
N VAL A 4 -6.61 -7.02 10.08
CA VAL A 4 -5.75 -6.42 9.04
C VAL A 4 -4.37 -6.27 9.65
N ASP A 5 -3.44 -7.11 9.24
CA ASP A 5 -2.07 -7.16 9.72
C ASP A 5 -1.11 -6.56 8.70
N PHE A 6 -0.34 -5.57 9.13
CA PHE A 6 0.80 -5.05 8.39
C PHE A 6 2.06 -5.66 9.01
N LEU A 7 2.80 -6.42 8.22
CA LEU A 7 4.05 -7.04 8.65
C LEU A 7 5.21 -6.06 8.44
N LYS A 8 6.23 -6.15 9.29
CA LYS A 8 7.45 -5.40 9.13
C LYS A 8 8.16 -5.88 7.86
N VAL A 9 8.63 -4.96 7.04
CA VAL A 9 9.49 -5.28 5.89
C VAL A 9 10.81 -4.57 6.09
N GLU A 10 11.69 -5.20 6.84
CA GLU A 10 13.05 -4.74 7.11
C GLU A 10 13.98 -5.94 7.27
N ASN A 11 15.24 -5.77 6.91
CA ASN A 11 16.22 -6.85 7.03
C ASN A 11 16.99 -6.64 8.33
N ASP A 12 16.70 -7.44 9.36
CA ASP A 12 17.34 -7.34 10.68
C ASP A 12 18.89 -7.45 10.61
N ASN A 13 19.44 -8.02 9.52
CA ASN A 13 20.87 -8.22 9.29
C ASN A 13 21.53 -7.16 8.38
N GLN A 14 20.76 -6.20 7.85
CA GLN A 14 21.29 -5.09 7.07
C GLN A 14 20.78 -3.79 7.72
N ASN A 15 21.62 -2.77 7.88
CA ASN A 15 21.19 -1.41 8.24
C ASN A 15 20.37 -0.76 7.11
N GLY A 16 19.42 -1.47 6.53
CA GLY A 16 18.68 -1.11 5.35
C GLY A 16 17.40 -0.39 5.76
N GLY A 17 17.42 0.94 5.71
CA GLY A 17 16.23 1.79 5.81
C GLY A 17 15.27 1.67 4.61
N LYS A 18 15.14 0.47 4.04
CA LYS A 18 14.26 0.19 2.90
C LYS A 18 12.96 -0.40 3.43
N SER A 19 11.87 0.32 3.16
CA SER A 19 10.51 -0.12 3.49
C SER A 19 9.99 -1.12 2.44
N GLY A 20 8.80 -1.65 2.70
CA GLY A 20 8.01 -2.48 1.79
C GLY A 20 6.64 -2.78 2.37
N ASP A 21 5.70 -3.18 1.52
CA ASP A 21 4.36 -3.57 1.93
C ASP A 21 4.23 -5.09 1.95
N ALA A 22 3.78 -5.62 3.09
CA ALA A 22 3.34 -6.99 3.25
C ALA A 22 2.13 -7.00 4.18
N ILE A 23 0.95 -7.17 3.61
CA ILE A 23 -0.32 -7.04 4.34
C ILE A 23 -1.06 -8.37 4.27
N THR A 24 -1.47 -8.90 5.42
CA THR A 24 -2.33 -10.09 5.49
C THR A 24 -3.64 -9.72 6.15
N ILE A 25 -4.75 -10.22 5.62
CA ILE A 25 -6.08 -9.86 6.06
C ILE A 25 -6.88 -11.15 6.25
N ARG A 26 -7.54 -11.28 7.39
CA ARG A 26 -8.57 -12.30 7.62
C ARG A 26 -9.90 -11.64 7.90
N PHE A 27 -10.97 -12.07 7.25
CA PHE A 27 -12.30 -11.53 7.52
C PHE A 27 -13.41 -12.53 7.23
N THR A 28 -14.59 -12.27 7.79
CA THR A 28 -15.79 -13.05 7.50
C THR A 28 -16.40 -12.62 6.16
N VAL A 29 -16.50 -13.55 5.21
CA VAL A 29 -17.30 -13.39 4.00
C VAL A 29 -18.77 -13.62 4.36
N GLU A 30 -19.54 -12.55 4.44
CA GLU A 30 -20.90 -12.52 4.98
C GLU A 30 -21.87 -13.41 4.19
N SER A 31 -21.78 -13.38 2.86
CA SER A 31 -22.62 -14.20 1.97
C SER A 31 -22.32 -15.69 2.07
N GLU A 32 -21.10 -16.05 2.45
CA GLU A 32 -20.62 -17.44 2.49
C GLU A 32 -20.53 -18.00 3.91
N ARG A 33 -20.63 -17.13 4.93
CA ARG A 33 -20.53 -17.47 6.36
C ARG A 33 -19.27 -18.26 6.71
N ARG A 34 -18.16 -17.90 6.08
CA ARG A 34 -16.82 -18.45 6.34
C ARG A 34 -15.78 -17.34 6.45
N GLU A 35 -14.62 -17.67 6.99
CA GLU A 35 -13.46 -16.79 6.94
C GLU A 35 -12.78 -16.91 5.57
N ALA A 36 -12.20 -15.80 5.11
CA ALA A 36 -11.31 -15.75 3.96
C ALA A 36 -10.00 -15.05 4.35
N VAL A 37 -8.92 -15.43 3.69
CA VAL A 37 -7.60 -14.85 3.85
C VAL A 37 -7.18 -14.15 2.55
N VAL A 38 -6.76 -12.89 2.67
CA VAL A 38 -6.22 -12.08 1.58
C VAL A 38 -4.81 -11.66 1.92
N VAL A 39 -3.92 -11.72 0.94
CA VAL A 39 -2.57 -11.14 1.04
C VAL A 39 -2.45 -10.01 0.00
N ILE A 40 -2.05 -8.82 0.45
CA ILE A 40 -1.77 -7.67 -0.43
C ILE A 40 -0.28 -7.36 -0.29
N ASP A 41 0.43 -7.57 -1.40
CA ASP A 41 1.89 -7.50 -1.50
C ASP A 41 2.63 -8.47 -0.55
N GLY A 42 3.84 -8.84 -0.94
CA GLY A 42 4.67 -9.85 -0.29
C GLY A 42 5.93 -9.29 0.33
N GLY A 43 6.09 -7.97 0.37
CA GLY A 43 7.34 -7.35 0.77
C GLY A 43 8.49 -7.75 -0.16
N ARG A 44 9.69 -7.84 0.42
CA ARG A 44 10.88 -8.36 -0.27
C ARG A 44 10.94 -9.89 -0.19
N GLY A 45 11.83 -10.51 -0.96
CA GLY A 45 12.00 -11.97 -1.01
C GLY A 45 12.24 -12.67 0.33
N TYR A 46 12.76 -11.99 1.36
CA TYR A 46 12.94 -12.56 2.70
C TYR A 46 11.68 -12.52 3.59
N THR A 47 10.62 -11.84 3.15
CA THR A 47 9.37 -11.65 3.93
C THR A 47 8.40 -12.83 3.75
N SER A 48 8.63 -13.69 2.75
CA SER A 48 7.72 -14.80 2.43
C SER A 48 7.52 -15.77 3.59
N GLU A 49 8.59 -16.11 4.32
CA GLU A 49 8.55 -16.97 5.49
C GLU A 49 7.78 -16.31 6.65
N GLU A 50 7.98 -15.00 6.87
CA GLU A 50 7.26 -14.26 7.91
C GLU A 50 5.74 -14.19 7.61
N ILE A 51 5.36 -14.00 6.34
CA ILE A 51 3.95 -14.06 5.91
C ILE A 51 3.36 -15.43 6.21
N ALA A 52 4.06 -16.51 5.83
CA ALA A 52 3.59 -17.87 6.03
C ALA A 52 3.45 -18.21 7.52
N GLU A 53 4.48 -17.90 8.32
CA GLU A 53 4.43 -18.10 9.77
C GLU A 53 3.30 -17.30 10.43
N HIS A 54 3.06 -16.06 9.99
CA HIS A 54 2.00 -15.22 10.54
C HIS A 54 0.61 -15.79 10.26
N ILE A 55 0.35 -16.19 9.00
CA ILE A 55 -0.93 -16.78 8.58
C ILE A 55 -1.18 -18.10 9.34
N GLU A 56 -0.19 -18.99 9.39
CA GLU A 56 -0.34 -20.25 10.12
C GLU A 56 -0.56 -20.05 11.61
N ARG A 57 0.17 -19.11 12.23
CA ARG A 57 0.12 -18.88 13.67
C ARG A 57 -1.19 -18.21 14.10
N TYR A 58 -1.62 -17.17 13.40
CA TYR A 58 -2.73 -16.32 13.85
C TYR A 58 -4.04 -16.56 13.13
N TYR A 59 -3.99 -16.95 11.85
CA TYR A 59 -5.18 -17.33 11.08
C TYR A 59 -5.45 -18.83 11.14
N GLN A 60 -4.50 -19.63 11.64
CA GLN A 60 -4.65 -21.08 11.86
C GLN A 60 -5.04 -21.83 10.58
N THR A 61 -4.53 -21.35 9.45
CA THR A 61 -4.76 -21.90 8.12
C THR A 61 -3.47 -21.83 7.30
N ARG A 62 -3.45 -22.55 6.19
CA ARG A 62 -2.40 -22.47 5.16
C ARG A 62 -2.94 -21.98 3.81
N HIS A 63 -4.23 -21.65 3.78
CA HIS A 63 -4.97 -21.27 2.59
C HIS A 63 -5.07 -19.75 2.47
N ILE A 64 -4.87 -19.25 1.26
CA ILE A 64 -5.07 -17.86 0.85
C ILE A 64 -6.08 -17.85 -0.30
N ASP A 65 -7.25 -17.27 -0.07
CA ASP A 65 -8.29 -17.13 -1.09
C ASP A 65 -7.85 -16.19 -2.22
N LEU A 66 -7.16 -15.11 -1.87
CA LEU A 66 -6.81 -14.06 -2.81
C LEU A 66 -5.48 -13.41 -2.46
N MET A 67 -4.59 -13.34 -3.43
CA MET A 67 -3.34 -12.62 -3.34
C MET A 67 -3.32 -11.49 -4.37
N ILE A 68 -2.89 -10.30 -3.97
CA ILE A 68 -2.83 -9.12 -4.81
C ILE A 68 -1.37 -8.65 -4.91
N SER A 69 -0.89 -8.43 -6.14
CA SER A 69 0.31 -7.62 -6.38
C SER A 69 -0.14 -6.22 -6.80
N THR A 70 0.13 -5.22 -5.97
CA THR A 70 -0.34 -3.85 -6.23
C THR A 70 0.40 -3.23 -7.41
N HIS A 71 1.72 -3.39 -7.46
CA HIS A 71 2.57 -2.89 -8.53
C HIS A 71 3.91 -3.66 -8.51
N PRO A 72 4.77 -3.53 -9.55
CA PRO A 72 5.83 -4.48 -9.78
C PRO A 72 7.12 -4.15 -9.01
N ASP A 73 7.11 -3.30 -7.98
CA ASP A 73 8.32 -2.97 -7.21
C ASP A 73 8.79 -4.11 -6.31
N ALA A 74 10.11 -4.18 -6.11
CA ALA A 74 10.77 -5.30 -5.44
C ALA A 74 10.37 -5.43 -3.96
N ASP A 75 10.03 -4.32 -3.31
CA ASP A 75 9.51 -4.24 -1.94
C ASP A 75 8.01 -4.53 -1.80
N HIS A 76 7.38 -4.95 -2.89
CA HIS A 76 5.98 -5.37 -2.93
C HIS A 76 5.86 -6.77 -3.54
N LEU A 77 6.58 -7.03 -4.64
CA LEU A 77 6.40 -8.22 -5.46
C LEU A 77 7.26 -9.41 -5.04
N ASP A 78 8.50 -9.18 -4.60
CA ASP A 78 9.53 -10.23 -4.58
C ASP A 78 9.23 -11.35 -3.57
N GLY A 79 8.51 -11.07 -2.49
CA GLY A 79 8.12 -12.10 -1.52
C GLY A 79 6.96 -12.99 -1.97
N LEU A 80 6.12 -12.54 -2.92
CA LEU A 80 4.90 -13.25 -3.32
C LEU A 80 5.18 -14.64 -3.91
N ALA A 81 6.28 -14.79 -4.65
CA ALA A 81 6.63 -16.08 -5.24
C ALA A 81 6.94 -17.12 -4.15
N GLY A 82 7.67 -16.71 -3.10
CA GLY A 82 7.95 -17.58 -1.96
C GLY A 82 6.70 -17.94 -1.16
N VAL A 83 5.71 -17.03 -1.07
CA VAL A 83 4.42 -17.31 -0.43
C VAL A 83 3.66 -18.41 -1.19
N ILE A 84 3.59 -18.32 -2.52
CA ILE A 84 2.94 -19.37 -3.37
C ILE A 84 3.64 -20.72 -3.23
N GLU A 85 4.96 -20.74 -3.05
CA GLU A 85 5.72 -21.99 -2.92
C GLU A 85 5.45 -22.72 -1.59
N VAL A 86 4.97 -22.01 -0.55
CA VAL A 86 4.83 -22.57 0.81
C VAL A 86 3.40 -22.57 1.35
N LEU A 87 2.46 -21.87 0.72
CA LEU A 87 1.03 -21.81 1.09
C LEU A 87 0.13 -22.17 -0.10
N ASP A 88 -1.11 -22.56 0.21
CA ASP A 88 -2.12 -22.92 -0.79
C ASP A 88 -2.88 -21.67 -1.24
N VAL A 89 -2.58 -21.15 -2.44
CA VAL A 89 -3.16 -19.90 -2.97
C VAL A 89 -4.16 -20.19 -4.10
N ASP A 90 -5.38 -19.69 -3.99
CA ASP A 90 -6.41 -19.90 -5.03
C ASP A 90 -6.23 -18.96 -6.23
N GLU A 91 -6.07 -17.66 -5.97
CA GLU A 91 -6.00 -16.62 -6.99
C GLU A 91 -4.90 -15.59 -6.71
N LEU A 92 -4.16 -15.22 -7.75
CA LEU A 92 -3.28 -14.05 -7.79
C LEU A 92 -3.83 -13.04 -8.79
N MET A 93 -4.22 -11.86 -8.28
CA MET A 93 -4.48 -10.69 -9.10
C MET A 93 -3.21 -9.90 -9.33
N ILE A 94 -2.85 -9.73 -10.59
CA ILE A 94 -1.64 -9.03 -10.99
C ILE A 94 -1.81 -8.46 -12.41
N HIS A 95 -1.42 -7.21 -12.60
CA HIS A 95 -1.36 -6.63 -13.94
C HIS A 95 -0.27 -7.32 -14.77
N GLN A 96 -0.58 -7.68 -16.01
CA GLN A 96 0.34 -8.41 -16.88
C GLN A 96 0.69 -7.54 -18.10
N PRO A 97 1.79 -6.76 -18.09
CA PRO A 97 2.18 -5.83 -19.16
C PRO A 97 2.18 -6.46 -20.57
N ARG A 98 2.57 -7.74 -20.66
CA ARG A 98 2.61 -8.52 -21.91
C ARG A 98 1.23 -8.75 -22.54
N LEU A 99 0.13 -8.51 -21.82
CA LEU A 99 -1.25 -8.56 -22.33
C LEU A 99 -1.71 -7.21 -22.92
N HIS A 100 -0.97 -6.13 -22.70
CA HIS A 100 -1.36 -4.77 -23.07
C HIS A 100 -0.45 -4.12 -24.10
N THR A 101 0.78 -4.61 -24.25
CA THR A 101 1.72 -4.13 -25.27
C THR A 101 2.64 -5.25 -25.73
N THR A 102 3.07 -5.16 -27.00
CA THR A 102 3.98 -6.14 -27.62
C THR A 102 5.43 -5.96 -27.21
N ASP A 103 5.82 -4.73 -26.84
CA ASP A 103 7.18 -4.39 -26.43
C ASP A 103 7.19 -3.97 -24.96
N VAL A 104 7.68 -4.86 -24.11
CA VAL A 104 7.89 -4.64 -22.67
C VAL A 104 9.37 -4.70 -22.31
N SER A 105 10.28 -4.62 -23.30
CA SER A 105 11.72 -4.82 -23.08
C SER A 105 12.32 -3.84 -22.06
N ASP A 106 11.79 -2.62 -22.01
CA ASP A 106 12.18 -1.56 -21.08
C ASP A 106 11.44 -1.62 -19.73
N PHE A 107 10.61 -2.65 -19.48
CA PHE A 107 9.84 -2.75 -18.24
C PHE A 107 10.73 -3.12 -17.05
N SER A 108 10.86 -2.20 -16.09
CA SER A 108 11.57 -2.44 -14.83
C SER A 108 10.99 -3.62 -14.04
N ASN A 109 11.86 -4.50 -13.52
CA ASN A 109 11.49 -5.69 -12.72
C ASN A 109 10.67 -6.75 -13.47
N LEU A 110 10.73 -6.78 -14.81
CA LEU A 110 10.04 -7.79 -15.63
C LEU A 110 10.44 -9.23 -15.30
N GLU A 111 11.72 -9.46 -14.95
CA GLU A 111 12.21 -10.80 -14.59
C GLU A 111 11.52 -11.34 -13.32
N SER A 112 11.43 -10.54 -12.26
CA SER A 112 10.74 -10.92 -11.02
C SER A 112 9.24 -11.13 -11.26
N LEU A 113 8.63 -10.29 -12.10
CA LEU A 113 7.24 -10.46 -12.52
C LEU A 113 7.03 -11.78 -13.28
N ASP A 114 7.85 -12.04 -14.31
CA ASP A 114 7.78 -13.27 -15.10
C ASP A 114 8.03 -14.51 -14.21
N LYS A 115 8.96 -14.41 -13.24
CA LYS A 115 9.19 -15.44 -12.23
C LYS A 115 7.92 -15.69 -11.41
N LEU A 116 7.31 -14.66 -10.83
CA LEU A 116 6.08 -14.79 -10.04
C LEU A 116 4.94 -15.42 -10.86
N LEU A 117 4.73 -14.97 -12.10
CA LEU A 117 3.71 -15.54 -13.00
C LEU A 117 4.00 -17.01 -13.33
N SER A 118 5.27 -17.38 -13.48
CA SER A 118 5.66 -18.78 -13.72
C SER A 118 5.44 -19.66 -12.48
N THR A 119 5.78 -19.16 -11.28
CA THR A 119 5.54 -19.83 -10.00
C THR A 119 4.04 -20.03 -9.76
N ALA A 120 3.22 -19.01 -10.01
CA ALA A 120 1.76 -19.11 -9.91
C ALA A 120 1.20 -20.21 -10.82
N ARG A 121 1.59 -20.23 -12.09
CA ARG A 121 1.16 -21.27 -13.06
C ARG A 121 1.63 -22.67 -12.66
N ALA A 122 2.86 -22.80 -12.18
CA ALA A 122 3.43 -24.07 -11.76
C ALA A 122 2.69 -24.66 -10.54
N ASN A 123 2.13 -23.82 -9.68
CA ASN A 123 1.38 -24.22 -8.49
C ASN A 123 -0.15 -24.20 -8.70
N GLY A 124 -0.64 -24.02 -9.93
CA GLY A 124 -2.06 -24.06 -10.23
C GLY A 124 -2.87 -22.86 -9.74
N VAL A 125 -2.20 -21.76 -9.36
CA VAL A 125 -2.83 -20.52 -8.90
C VAL A 125 -3.53 -19.84 -10.08
N MET A 126 -4.79 -19.44 -9.90
CA MET A 126 -5.53 -18.70 -10.92
C MET A 126 -4.95 -17.29 -11.08
N LEU A 127 -4.70 -16.86 -12.32
CA LEU A 127 -4.21 -15.52 -12.64
C LEU A 127 -5.33 -14.65 -13.19
N SER A 128 -5.51 -13.44 -12.65
CA SER A 128 -6.44 -12.44 -13.19
C SER A 128 -5.89 -11.02 -13.05
N GLU A 129 -6.50 -10.04 -13.74
CA GLU A 129 -6.06 -8.64 -13.69
C GLU A 129 -6.97 -7.78 -12.80
N PRO A 130 -6.41 -7.03 -11.84
CA PRO A 130 -7.15 -6.20 -10.89
C PRO A 130 -7.51 -4.84 -11.49
N PHE A 131 -8.50 -4.79 -12.38
CA PHE A 131 -9.03 -3.53 -12.90
C PHE A 131 -10.25 -3.03 -12.11
N THR A 132 -10.48 -1.72 -12.13
CA THR A 132 -11.65 -1.05 -11.53
C THR A 132 -12.95 -1.83 -11.76
N GLY A 133 -13.67 -2.09 -10.68
CA GLY A 133 -14.97 -2.76 -10.66
C GLY A 133 -14.92 -4.29 -10.58
N VAL A 134 -13.73 -4.90 -10.64
CA VAL A 134 -13.57 -6.31 -10.28
C VAL A 134 -13.88 -6.49 -8.79
N THR A 135 -14.66 -7.53 -8.47
CA THR A 135 -15.02 -7.90 -7.10
C THR A 135 -14.75 -9.38 -6.82
N ARG A 136 -14.47 -9.71 -5.56
CA ARG A 136 -14.30 -11.06 -5.02
C ARG A 136 -14.91 -11.19 -3.63
N LEU A 137 -14.97 -12.42 -3.12
CA LEU A 137 -15.32 -12.72 -1.73
C LEU A 137 -16.69 -12.13 -1.34
N GLY A 138 -17.74 -12.57 -2.04
CA GLY A 138 -19.10 -12.06 -1.83
C GLY A 138 -19.32 -10.60 -2.22
N GLY A 139 -18.39 -9.99 -2.97
CA GLY A 139 -18.43 -8.55 -3.30
C GLY A 139 -17.82 -7.65 -2.24
N GLN A 140 -17.31 -8.21 -1.13
CA GLN A 140 -16.72 -7.44 -0.04
C GLN A 140 -15.33 -6.91 -0.37
N PHE A 141 -14.61 -7.56 -1.29
CA PHE A 141 -13.33 -7.09 -1.79
C PHE A 141 -13.50 -6.53 -3.20
N THR A 142 -13.26 -5.24 -3.38
CA THR A 142 -13.50 -4.50 -4.63
C THR A 142 -12.24 -3.78 -5.09
N ILE A 143 -11.93 -3.84 -6.37
CA ILE A 143 -10.87 -3.04 -6.98
C ILE A 143 -11.44 -1.68 -7.41
N LEU A 144 -10.88 -0.59 -6.90
CA LEU A 144 -11.27 0.78 -7.25
C LEU A 144 -10.39 1.38 -8.36
N GLY A 145 -9.15 0.92 -8.49
CA GLY A 145 -8.21 1.40 -9.49
C GLY A 145 -7.04 0.44 -9.70
N PRO A 146 -6.31 0.56 -10.82
CA PRO A 146 -6.59 1.45 -11.95
C PRO A 146 -7.69 0.92 -12.87
N SER A 147 -8.27 1.78 -13.71
CA SER A 147 -9.05 1.31 -14.86
C SER A 147 -8.12 0.76 -15.93
N ARG A 148 -8.61 -0.14 -16.80
CA ARG A 148 -7.79 -0.72 -17.87
C ARG A 148 -7.15 0.34 -18.78
N SER A 149 -7.93 1.34 -19.20
CA SER A 149 -7.41 2.41 -20.07
C SER A 149 -6.37 3.27 -19.38
N TYR A 150 -6.55 3.55 -18.08
CA TYR A 150 -5.58 4.32 -17.30
C TYR A 150 -4.28 3.53 -17.10
N TYR A 151 -4.37 2.23 -16.80
CA TYR A 151 -3.21 1.34 -16.73
C TYR A 151 -2.43 1.30 -18.05
N GLU A 152 -3.11 1.15 -19.19
CA GLU A 152 -2.47 1.11 -20.51
C GLU A 152 -1.72 2.42 -20.85
N GLU A 153 -2.29 3.57 -20.47
CA GLU A 153 -1.63 4.88 -20.61
C GLU A 153 -0.37 4.98 -19.73
N LEU A 154 -0.47 4.60 -18.46
CA LEU A 154 0.64 4.61 -17.51
C LEU A 154 1.74 3.62 -17.91
N LEU A 155 1.38 2.45 -18.43
CA LEU A 155 2.34 1.47 -18.96
C LEU A 155 3.12 2.06 -20.13
N ALA A 156 2.44 2.71 -21.08
CA ALA A 156 3.09 3.38 -22.20
C ALA A 156 3.98 4.56 -21.76
N GLN A 157 3.60 5.29 -20.70
CA GLN A 157 4.44 6.31 -20.09
C GLN A 157 5.69 5.71 -19.44
N HIS A 158 5.52 4.67 -18.61
CA HIS A 158 6.61 3.98 -17.92
C HIS A 158 7.67 3.46 -18.88
N LEU A 159 7.26 2.75 -19.94
CA LEU A 159 8.19 2.23 -20.96
C LEU A 159 8.96 3.36 -21.68
N ARG A 160 8.31 4.50 -21.96
CA ARG A 160 8.98 5.67 -22.54
C ARG A 160 9.99 6.30 -21.59
N GLU A 161 9.65 6.39 -20.30
CA GLU A 161 10.53 6.94 -19.26
C GLU A 161 11.77 6.07 -19.06
N GLU A 162 11.61 4.75 -18.95
CA GLU A 162 12.72 3.81 -18.79
C GLU A 162 13.64 3.79 -20.02
N ARG A 163 13.07 3.77 -21.23
CA ARG A 163 13.84 3.90 -22.48
C ARG A 163 14.67 5.18 -22.51
N SER A 164 14.06 6.29 -22.10
CA SER A 164 14.74 7.59 -22.04
C SER A 164 15.89 7.56 -21.03
N LYS A 165 15.66 7.04 -19.82
CA LYS A 165 16.71 6.89 -18.79
C LYS A 165 17.88 6.04 -19.29
N ALA A 166 17.60 4.92 -19.98
CA ALA A 166 18.64 4.05 -20.53
C ALA A 166 19.50 4.77 -21.59
N LEU A 167 18.88 5.57 -22.47
CA LEU A 167 19.57 6.40 -23.45
C LEU A 167 20.45 7.48 -22.80
N TYR A 168 19.95 8.15 -21.76
CA TYR A 168 20.73 9.15 -21.02
C TYR A 168 21.90 8.52 -20.22
N ALA A 169 21.71 7.36 -19.60
CA ALA A 169 22.75 6.65 -18.85
C ALA A 169 23.91 6.16 -19.74
N ALA A 170 23.65 5.95 -21.04
CA ALA A 170 24.69 5.63 -22.03
C ALA A 170 25.58 6.83 -22.43
N GLY A 171 25.29 8.05 -21.95
CA GLY A 171 26.00 9.29 -22.28
C GLY A 171 26.47 10.11 -21.07
N THR A 172 27.56 9.67 -20.41
CA THR A 172 28.35 10.39 -19.36
C THR A 172 27.70 10.61 -17.96
N PRO A 173 28.51 10.68 -16.87
CA PRO A 173 28.03 10.52 -15.48
C PRO A 173 27.62 11.83 -14.81
N PHE A 174 26.57 11.77 -13.98
CA PHE A 174 26.04 12.91 -13.23
C PHE A 174 26.84 13.17 -11.94
N ARG A 175 27.20 14.43 -11.70
CA ARG A 175 27.82 14.93 -10.46
C ARG A 175 26.73 15.58 -9.61
N GLN A 176 26.48 15.09 -8.41
CA GLN A 176 25.55 15.71 -7.46
C GLN A 176 26.34 16.60 -6.48
N ARG A 177 25.86 17.84 -6.27
CA ARG A 177 26.40 18.81 -5.29
C ARG A 177 25.48 18.82 -4.08
N GLY A 178 26.05 18.65 -2.88
CA GLY A 178 25.35 18.81 -1.61
C GLY A 178 25.48 20.21 -1.02
N MET A 179 24.52 20.60 -0.17
CA MET A 179 24.56 21.81 0.66
C MET A 179 24.05 21.52 2.08
N ASN A 180 24.72 22.11 3.07
CA ASN A 180 24.41 22.02 4.50
C ASN A 180 23.68 23.28 5.03
N LEU A 181 22.96 23.06 6.13
CA LEU A 181 21.92 23.83 6.82
C LEU A 181 22.43 24.70 8.00
N LEU A 182 21.64 25.68 8.50
CA LEU A 182 21.59 26.08 9.93
C LEU A 182 20.27 26.81 10.36
N GLU A 183 19.63 26.27 11.43
CA GLU A 183 18.85 26.82 12.59
C GLU A 183 17.61 27.78 12.44
N ARG A 184 16.54 27.81 13.28
CA ARG A 184 15.89 26.98 14.36
C ARG A 184 14.65 27.75 14.92
N LYS A 185 13.51 27.10 15.25
CA LYS A 185 12.68 27.25 16.50
C LYS A 185 11.27 26.59 16.44
N ALA A 186 10.74 26.23 17.63
CA ALA A 186 9.57 25.37 17.88
C ALA A 186 8.38 26.05 18.61
N TYR A 187 7.16 25.56 18.35
CA TYR A 187 6.14 24.98 19.27
C TYR A 187 4.69 25.25 18.81
N GLY A 188 3.89 24.18 18.78
CA GLY A 188 2.55 24.07 18.16
C GLY A 188 2.63 23.16 16.93
N LEU A 189 1.57 22.41 16.58
CA LEU A 189 1.50 21.77 15.26
C LEU A 189 1.78 22.86 14.21
N PRO A 190 2.76 22.70 13.30
CA PRO A 190 2.96 23.64 12.21
C PRO A 190 1.66 23.82 11.43
N ALA A 191 1.50 24.92 10.68
CA ALA A 191 0.48 24.94 9.63
C ALA A 191 0.66 23.70 8.73
N GLU A 192 -0.42 23.15 8.15
CA GLU A 192 -0.29 22.00 7.24
C GLU A 192 0.66 22.37 6.09
N THR A 193 1.81 21.69 6.01
CA THR A 193 2.84 21.93 4.97
C THR A 193 2.83 20.86 3.87
N LEU A 194 1.91 19.89 3.94
CA LEU A 194 1.65 18.97 2.85
C LEU A 194 0.94 19.74 1.73
N THR A 195 1.42 19.58 0.50
CA THR A 195 0.90 20.28 -0.68
C THR A 195 0.32 19.28 -1.69
N ASP A 196 -0.49 19.78 -2.63
CA ASP A 196 -0.99 18.97 -3.76
C ASP A 196 0.03 18.89 -4.92
N GLU A 197 1.26 19.38 -4.74
CA GLU A 197 2.32 19.47 -5.76
C GLU A 197 3.14 18.18 -5.91
N GLY A 198 2.83 17.15 -5.12
CA GLY A 198 3.53 15.86 -5.16
C GLY A 198 3.38 15.17 -6.52
N GLU A 199 4.50 14.84 -7.17
CA GLU A 199 4.53 14.03 -8.38
C GLU A 199 4.95 12.58 -8.08
N THR A 200 4.26 11.64 -8.71
CA THR A 200 4.52 10.20 -8.61
C THR A 200 4.78 9.60 -9.99
N SER A 201 5.59 8.55 -10.04
CA SER A 201 5.90 7.86 -11.29
C SER A 201 4.66 7.21 -11.91
N ALA A 202 4.70 6.96 -13.21
CA ALA A 202 3.64 6.22 -13.90
C ALA A 202 3.44 4.81 -13.31
N ARG A 203 4.55 4.18 -12.92
CA ARG A 203 4.58 2.89 -12.23
C ARG A 203 3.80 2.93 -10.91
N ASN A 204 4.06 3.92 -10.06
CA ASN A 204 3.37 4.05 -8.77
C ASN A 204 1.88 4.35 -8.95
N ASN A 205 1.52 5.19 -9.92
CA ASN A 205 0.13 5.46 -10.26
C ASN A 205 -0.62 4.25 -10.87
N SER A 206 0.11 3.20 -11.29
CA SER A 206 -0.49 1.95 -11.75
C SER A 206 -0.85 0.99 -10.61
N SER A 207 -0.58 1.39 -9.35
CA SER A 207 -0.88 0.59 -8.16
C SER A 207 -2.36 0.21 -8.09
N VAL A 208 -2.60 -1.05 -7.74
CA VAL A 208 -3.96 -1.52 -7.40
C VAL A 208 -4.44 -0.81 -6.15
N ILE A 209 -5.58 -0.14 -6.26
CA ILE A 209 -6.30 0.44 -5.13
C ILE A 209 -7.50 -0.47 -4.87
N SER A 210 -7.59 -1.02 -3.67
CA SER A 210 -8.64 -1.96 -3.28
C SER A 210 -9.38 -1.52 -2.03
N LEU A 211 -10.65 -1.94 -1.94
CA LEU A 211 -11.57 -1.64 -0.85
C LEU A 211 -12.07 -2.96 -0.26
N LEU A 212 -11.89 -3.13 1.05
CA LEU A 212 -12.57 -4.16 1.82
C LEU A 212 -13.75 -3.54 2.58
N THR A 213 -14.92 -4.17 2.48
CA THR A 213 -16.12 -3.80 3.25
C THR A 213 -16.59 -4.96 4.12
N VAL A 214 -16.65 -4.76 5.44
CA VAL A 214 -17.07 -5.80 6.41
C VAL A 214 -17.94 -5.15 7.48
N GLY A 215 -19.18 -5.60 7.67
CA GLY A 215 -20.07 -5.06 8.71
C GLY A 215 -20.30 -3.54 8.63
N GLY A 216 -20.18 -2.94 7.44
CA GLY A 216 -20.28 -1.50 7.21
C GLY A 216 -18.97 -0.72 7.41
N GLU A 217 -17.92 -1.35 7.94
CA GLU A 217 -16.55 -0.81 7.95
C GLU A 217 -15.98 -0.84 6.54
N ARG A 218 -15.21 0.20 6.19
CA ARG A 218 -14.63 0.38 4.84
C ARG A 218 -13.15 0.69 4.96
N MET A 219 -12.32 -0.15 4.34
CA MET A 219 -10.87 -0.14 4.51
C MET A 219 -10.22 -0.02 3.13
N LEU A 220 -9.45 1.06 2.94
CA LEU A 220 -8.82 1.37 1.67
C LEU A 220 -7.34 0.99 1.69
N PHE A 221 -6.93 0.17 0.73
CA PHE A 221 -5.54 -0.24 0.50
C PHE A 221 -5.07 0.37 -0.81
N THR A 222 -3.97 1.12 -0.78
CA THR A 222 -3.58 2.04 -1.85
C THR A 222 -2.34 1.59 -2.61
N GLY A 223 -1.56 0.64 -2.07
CA GLY A 223 -0.19 0.41 -2.52
C GLY A 223 0.57 1.74 -2.59
N ASP A 224 1.24 1.98 -3.71
CA ASP A 224 2.05 3.18 -3.93
C ASP A 224 1.35 4.26 -4.76
N ALA A 225 0.02 4.20 -4.88
CA ALA A 225 -0.76 5.14 -5.67
C ALA A 225 -0.44 6.60 -5.33
N GLY A 226 -0.35 7.45 -6.35
CA GLY A 226 -0.30 8.90 -6.20
C GLY A 226 -1.68 9.54 -6.33
N THR A 227 -1.71 10.86 -6.12
CA THR A 227 -2.95 11.65 -6.15
C THR A 227 -3.81 11.41 -7.40
N PRO A 228 -3.29 11.34 -8.65
CA PRO A 228 -4.13 11.10 -9.82
C PRO A 228 -4.88 9.75 -9.78
N ALA A 229 -4.20 8.68 -9.34
CA ALA A 229 -4.81 7.36 -9.20
C ALA A 229 -5.83 7.34 -8.05
N LEU A 230 -5.51 8.00 -6.94
CA LEU A 230 -6.42 8.13 -5.79
C LEU A 230 -7.68 8.94 -6.14
N GLU A 231 -7.57 10.00 -6.94
CA GLU A 231 -8.73 10.79 -7.41
C GLU A 231 -9.67 9.95 -8.29
N ALA A 232 -9.11 9.10 -9.16
CA ALA A 232 -9.89 8.17 -9.97
C ALA A 232 -10.61 7.13 -9.09
N ALA A 233 -9.91 6.54 -8.12
CA ALA A 233 -10.48 5.59 -7.17
C ALA A 233 -11.55 6.23 -6.27
N ALA A 234 -11.32 7.45 -5.78
CA ALA A 234 -12.29 8.21 -5.00
C ALA A 234 -13.56 8.52 -5.80
N SER A 235 -13.42 8.88 -7.08
CA SER A 235 -14.56 9.11 -7.97
C SER A 235 -15.36 7.82 -8.22
N TYR A 236 -14.66 6.69 -8.40
CA TYR A 236 -15.32 5.39 -8.54
C TYR A 236 -16.04 4.98 -7.25
N TYR A 237 -15.41 5.17 -6.08
CA TYR A 237 -16.01 4.93 -4.77
C TYR A 237 -17.30 5.74 -4.60
N GLU A 238 -17.27 7.05 -4.84
CA GLU A 238 -18.44 7.92 -4.68
C GLU A 238 -19.58 7.54 -5.64
N SER A 239 -19.24 7.07 -6.84
CA SER A 239 -20.24 6.62 -7.83
C SER A 239 -20.92 5.29 -7.49
N THR A 240 -20.29 4.45 -6.65
CA THR A 240 -20.75 3.08 -6.36
C THR A 240 -21.25 2.89 -4.93
N ILE A 241 -20.59 3.52 -3.97
CA ILE A 241 -20.90 3.44 -2.53
C ILE A 241 -21.65 4.70 -2.07
N GLY A 242 -21.22 5.86 -2.55
CA GLY A 242 -21.72 7.17 -2.16
C GLY A 242 -20.65 8.07 -1.54
N MET A 243 -21.01 9.32 -1.27
CA MET A 243 -20.08 10.35 -0.80
C MET A 243 -19.42 9.97 0.53
N PHE A 244 -18.10 10.21 0.66
CA PHE A 244 -17.31 9.91 1.87
C PHE A 244 -17.91 10.46 3.18
N PRO A 245 -18.51 11.66 3.25
CA PRO A 245 -19.15 12.12 4.49
C PRO A 245 -20.31 11.23 4.97
N SER A 246 -21.06 10.61 4.05
CA SER A 246 -22.17 9.70 4.36
C SER A 246 -21.70 8.26 4.56
N TYR A 247 -20.64 7.88 3.84
CA TYR A 247 -20.04 6.55 3.87
C TYR A 247 -18.53 6.71 4.12
N PRO A 248 -18.10 7.01 5.35
CA PRO A 248 -16.69 7.28 5.62
C PRO A 248 -15.85 6.02 5.53
N LEU A 249 -14.55 6.19 5.27
CA LEU A 249 -13.55 5.17 5.52
C LEU A 249 -13.31 5.02 7.02
N SER A 250 -13.11 3.78 7.44
CA SER A 250 -12.70 3.38 8.79
C SER A 250 -11.19 3.19 8.90
N PHE A 251 -10.55 2.79 7.79
CA PHE A 251 -9.14 2.47 7.72
C PHE A 251 -8.55 2.93 6.38
N LEU A 252 -7.30 3.41 6.42
CA LEU A 252 -6.51 3.79 5.25
C LEU A 252 -5.08 3.23 5.36
N GLN A 253 -4.63 2.51 4.35
CA GLN A 253 -3.20 2.38 4.07
C GLN A 253 -2.68 3.71 3.54
N ALA A 254 -1.70 4.32 4.21
CA ALA A 254 -1.01 5.46 3.62
C ALA A 254 -0.11 4.99 2.47
N PRO A 255 -0.19 5.61 1.28
CA PRO A 255 0.53 5.12 0.12
C PRO A 255 2.04 5.33 0.24
N HIS A 256 2.80 4.47 -0.45
CA HIS A 256 4.25 4.62 -0.68
C HIS A 256 5.01 4.93 0.60
N HIS A 257 4.80 4.08 1.61
CA HIS A 257 5.48 4.15 2.89
C HIS A 257 5.28 5.49 3.63
N GLY A 258 4.18 6.20 3.35
CA GLY A 258 3.91 7.52 3.91
C GLY A 258 4.73 8.65 3.26
N SER A 259 5.02 8.54 1.97
CA SER A 259 5.67 9.57 1.16
C SER A 259 4.80 10.83 1.04
N ARG A 260 5.41 12.01 1.26
CA ARG A 260 4.77 13.31 1.04
C ARG A 260 4.41 13.63 -0.41
N ARG A 261 4.86 12.83 -1.37
CA ARG A 261 4.58 13.04 -2.80
C ARG A 261 3.29 12.37 -3.27
N ASN A 262 2.73 11.46 -2.47
CA ASN A 262 1.63 10.59 -2.88
C ASN A 262 0.26 11.07 -2.39
N LEU A 263 0.26 11.97 -1.40
CA LEU A 263 -0.94 12.55 -0.81
C LEU A 263 -0.83 14.07 -0.83
N GLY A 264 -1.98 14.72 -0.96
CA GLY A 264 -2.14 16.16 -0.79
C GLY A 264 -3.39 16.49 0.02
N PRO A 265 -3.52 17.72 0.52
CA PRO A 265 -4.66 18.13 1.32
C PRO A 265 -5.99 17.97 0.58
N THR A 266 -6.03 18.16 -0.75
CA THR A 266 -7.27 18.06 -1.53
C THR A 266 -7.85 16.63 -1.49
N ILE A 267 -7.05 15.64 -1.87
CA ILE A 267 -7.49 14.23 -1.88
C ILE A 267 -7.74 13.70 -0.46
N LEU A 268 -6.94 14.12 0.53
CA LEU A 268 -7.17 13.76 1.93
C LEU A 268 -8.48 14.34 2.46
N ASN A 269 -8.80 15.60 2.13
CA ASN A 269 -10.07 16.21 2.50
C ASN A 269 -11.26 15.49 1.87
N ARG A 270 -11.11 15.03 0.63
CA ARG A 270 -12.15 14.26 -0.07
C ARG A 270 -12.41 12.91 0.60
N MET A 271 -11.35 12.12 0.84
CA MET A 271 -11.49 10.74 1.33
C MET A 271 -11.72 10.62 2.84
N ILE A 272 -11.05 11.47 3.63
CA ILE A 272 -11.02 11.37 5.10
C ILE A 272 -11.82 12.49 5.77
N GLY A 273 -11.83 13.67 5.16
CA GLY A 273 -12.49 14.87 5.66
C GLY A 273 -11.50 16.00 5.96
N SER A 274 -12.04 17.20 6.20
CA SER A 274 -11.22 18.37 6.54
C SER A 274 -10.54 18.23 7.91
N PRO A 275 -9.46 18.98 8.17
CA PRO A 275 -8.87 19.06 9.50
C PRO A 275 -9.90 19.47 10.57
N ILE A 276 -10.06 18.68 11.64
CA ILE A 276 -11.05 18.93 12.70
C ILE A 276 -10.37 18.77 14.07
N ALA A 277 -10.34 19.85 14.87
CA ALA A 277 -9.90 19.81 16.26
C ALA A 277 -11.12 19.72 17.21
N PRO A 278 -11.07 18.93 18.31
CA PRO A 278 -9.96 18.04 18.72
C PRO A 278 -9.89 16.80 17.82
N TYR A 279 -8.69 16.29 17.53
CA TYR A 279 -8.45 15.14 16.65
C TYR A 279 -8.92 13.85 17.34
N PRO A 280 -10.10 13.29 17.00
CA PRO A 280 -10.77 12.31 17.85
C PRO A 280 -10.21 10.89 17.76
N GLY A 281 -9.35 10.59 16.78
CA GLY A 281 -8.79 9.25 16.57
C GLY A 281 -9.81 8.21 16.09
N SER A 282 -10.87 8.64 15.40
CA SER A 282 -12.02 7.77 15.03
C SER A 282 -11.81 6.95 13.75
N ARG A 283 -10.67 7.13 13.07
CA ARG A 283 -10.28 6.39 11.86
C ARG A 283 -8.87 5.89 12.05
N VAL A 284 -8.49 4.80 11.40
CA VAL A 284 -7.13 4.26 11.49
C VAL A 284 -6.38 4.54 10.20
N ALA A 285 -5.11 4.91 10.31
CA ALA A 285 -4.21 5.00 9.16
C ALA A 285 -2.90 4.28 9.47
N PHE A 286 -2.59 3.23 8.71
CA PHE A 286 -1.33 2.49 8.85
C PHE A 286 -0.34 2.86 7.76
N ILE A 287 0.94 2.87 8.13
CA ILE A 287 2.05 3.17 7.23
C ILE A 287 3.07 2.03 7.32
N SER A 288 3.33 1.33 6.23
CA SER A 288 4.47 0.41 6.19
C SER A 288 5.74 1.22 6.08
N SER A 289 6.60 1.16 7.09
CA SER A 289 7.88 1.86 7.04
C SER A 289 8.92 1.15 7.88
N ALA A 290 10.13 0.96 7.34
CA ALA A 290 11.23 0.38 8.08
C ALA A 290 11.72 1.33 9.19
N LEU A 291 12.12 0.81 10.35
CA LEU A 291 12.55 1.64 11.49
C LEU A 291 13.71 2.58 11.15
N ALA A 292 14.62 2.11 10.29
CA ALA A 292 15.79 2.87 9.86
C ALA A 292 15.54 3.72 8.59
N ALA A 293 14.30 3.86 8.12
CA ALA A 293 13.99 4.61 6.91
C ALA A 293 14.23 6.11 7.14
N PRO A 294 15.13 6.77 6.38
CA PRO A 294 15.53 8.14 6.67
C PRO A 294 14.46 9.19 6.31
N LYS A 295 13.52 8.85 5.43
CA LYS A 295 12.51 9.77 4.87
C LYS A 295 11.07 9.32 5.10
N HIS A 296 10.88 8.16 5.70
CA HIS A 296 9.60 7.51 5.87
C HIS A 296 9.41 7.05 7.33
N PRO A 297 8.20 7.16 7.89
CA PRO A 297 7.07 7.90 7.32
C PRO A 297 7.36 9.41 7.28
N SER A 298 6.84 10.13 6.28
CA SER A 298 7.05 11.59 6.24
C SER A 298 6.30 12.27 7.38
N PRO A 299 6.95 13.15 8.17
CA PRO A 299 6.28 13.94 9.19
C PRO A 299 5.06 14.71 8.67
N LYS A 300 5.15 15.25 7.44
CA LYS A 300 4.05 15.99 6.79
C LYS A 300 2.81 15.12 6.62
N VAL A 301 2.99 13.86 6.23
CA VAL A 301 1.91 12.89 6.04
C VAL A 301 1.31 12.45 7.37
N VAL A 302 2.15 12.09 8.35
CA VAL A 302 1.70 11.68 9.69
C VAL A 302 0.87 12.79 10.33
N ASN A 303 1.36 14.04 10.27
CA ASN A 303 0.64 15.17 10.84
C ASN A 303 -0.64 15.50 10.04
N ALA A 304 -0.64 15.39 8.71
CA ALA A 304 -1.82 15.64 7.88
C ALA A 304 -2.95 14.63 8.15
N LEU A 305 -2.63 13.35 8.35
CA LEU A 305 -3.58 12.31 8.74
C LEU A 305 -4.09 12.52 10.17
N THR A 306 -3.19 12.84 11.10
CA THR A 306 -3.54 13.16 12.49
C THR A 306 -4.52 14.33 12.55
N ARG A 307 -4.28 15.39 11.76
CA ARG A 307 -5.15 16.57 11.67
C ARG A 307 -6.58 16.25 11.22
N ARG A 308 -6.79 15.13 10.52
CA ARG A 308 -8.08 14.64 10.03
C ARG A 308 -8.69 13.55 10.92
N GLY A 309 -8.16 13.40 12.13
CA GLY A 309 -8.70 12.52 13.16
C GLY A 309 -8.29 11.06 13.03
N CYS A 310 -7.22 10.76 12.30
CA CYS A 310 -6.71 9.40 12.21
C CYS A 310 -5.85 9.04 13.44
N PHE A 311 -6.03 7.83 13.97
CA PHE A 311 -5.04 7.08 14.71
C PHE A 311 -3.97 6.61 13.71
N VAL A 312 -2.81 7.27 13.71
CA VAL A 312 -1.72 6.93 12.78
C VAL A 312 -0.75 5.98 13.46
N ALA A 313 -0.42 4.86 12.82
CA ALA A 313 0.62 3.94 13.27
C ALA A 313 1.50 3.49 12.10
N ALA A 314 2.75 3.14 12.40
CA ALA A 314 3.70 2.60 11.43
C ALA A 314 4.32 1.29 11.90
N THR A 315 4.74 0.46 10.95
CA THR A 315 5.37 -0.84 11.24
C THR A 315 6.68 -0.65 11.99
N GLU A 316 7.63 0.17 11.51
CA GLU A 316 8.86 0.57 12.23
C GLU A 316 9.51 -0.58 13.04
N GLY A 317 9.68 -1.73 12.38
CA GLY A 317 10.28 -2.94 12.95
C GLY A 317 9.40 -3.82 13.82
N ARG A 318 8.09 -3.62 13.77
CA ARG A 318 7.08 -4.47 14.39
C ARG A 318 5.89 -4.71 13.46
N ASN A 319 5.21 -5.82 13.70
CA ASN A 319 3.94 -6.12 13.05
C ASN A 319 2.83 -5.37 13.80
N ILE A 320 1.90 -4.78 13.05
CA ILE A 320 0.79 -4.00 13.61
C ILE A 320 -0.53 -4.54 13.06
N CYS A 321 -1.57 -4.54 13.89
CA CYS A 321 -2.85 -5.15 13.56
C CYS A 321 -3.99 -4.17 13.85
N HIS A 322 -4.93 -4.05 12.90
CA HIS A 322 -6.22 -3.44 13.10
C HIS A 322 -7.29 -4.53 13.09
N THR A 323 -8.11 -4.57 14.13
CA THR A 323 -9.11 -5.63 14.30
C THR A 323 -10.50 -5.05 14.53
N GLY A 324 -11.50 -5.76 14.02
CA GLY A 324 -12.90 -5.46 14.25
C GLY A 324 -13.52 -6.37 15.31
N ASP A 325 -14.79 -6.10 15.59
CA ASP A 325 -15.55 -6.89 16.56
C ASP A 325 -15.53 -8.39 16.22
N GLY A 326 -15.28 -9.19 17.26
CA GLY A 326 -15.21 -10.65 17.18
C GLY A 326 -13.85 -11.22 16.77
N ALA A 327 -12.82 -10.40 16.56
CA ALA A 327 -11.46 -10.90 16.34
C ALA A 327 -10.90 -11.62 17.60
N PRO A 328 -10.14 -12.70 17.44
CA PRO A 328 -9.57 -13.42 18.57
C PRO A 328 -8.49 -12.59 19.28
N SER A 329 -8.39 -12.74 20.59
CA SER A 329 -7.27 -12.17 21.35
C SER A 329 -5.97 -12.89 20.99
N ARG A 330 -4.91 -12.14 20.71
CA ARG A 330 -3.57 -12.67 20.42
C ARG A 330 -2.65 -12.44 21.63
N PRO A 331 -2.21 -13.48 22.35
CA PRO A 331 -1.25 -13.33 23.44
C PRO A 331 0.03 -12.61 22.98
N GLY A 332 0.51 -11.66 23.78
CA GLY A 332 1.70 -10.87 23.46
C GLY A 332 1.45 -9.63 22.59
N TRP A 333 0.24 -9.48 22.02
CA TRP A 333 -0.16 -8.26 21.34
C TRP A 333 -0.74 -7.25 22.33
N ALA A 334 -0.44 -5.98 22.12
CA ALA A 334 -0.93 -4.88 22.95
C ALA A 334 -1.38 -3.71 22.07
N THR A 335 -2.29 -2.90 22.59
CA THR A 335 -2.72 -1.67 21.92
C THR A 335 -1.55 -0.70 21.83
N LEU A 336 -1.27 -0.23 20.61
CA LEU A 336 -0.24 0.78 20.38
C LEU A 336 -0.73 2.18 20.78
N ALA A 337 0.20 3.04 21.14
CA ALA A 337 -0.04 4.48 21.08
C ALA A 337 0.05 4.94 19.61
N PRO A 338 -0.77 5.91 19.18
CA PRO A 338 -0.60 6.50 17.86
C PRO A 338 0.75 7.22 17.79
N LEU A 339 1.31 7.37 16.58
CA LEU A 339 2.47 8.20 16.35
C LEU A 339 2.20 9.61 16.90
N PRO A 340 3.13 10.19 17.66
CA PRO A 340 2.99 11.57 18.11
C PRO A 340 3.06 12.50 16.90
N ALA A 341 2.66 13.76 17.11
CA ALA A 341 2.96 14.80 16.14
C ALA A 341 4.47 14.85 15.89
N LEU A 342 4.87 14.73 14.62
CA LEU A 342 6.26 14.70 14.20
C LEU A 342 6.73 16.10 13.84
N VAL A 343 8.02 16.37 14.05
CA VAL A 343 8.63 17.61 13.59
C VAL A 343 8.80 17.50 12.08
N GLU A 344 8.23 18.46 11.35
CA GLU A 344 8.40 18.55 9.90
C GLU A 344 9.75 19.20 9.64
N ASP A 345 10.74 18.40 9.23
CA ASP A 345 12.00 18.92 8.70
C ASP A 345 11.73 19.52 7.30
N ASP A 346 12.36 20.67 7.01
CA ASP A 346 12.34 21.34 5.70
C ASP A 346 13.18 20.55 4.66
N ASP A 347 12.90 19.26 4.51
CA ASP A 347 13.59 18.38 3.56
C ASP A 347 13.06 18.60 2.13
N ASP A 348 13.30 19.80 1.61
CA ASP A 348 13.26 20.15 0.17
C ASP A 348 14.68 20.46 -0.37
N ASN A 349 15.73 19.90 0.23
CA ASN A 349 17.08 19.86 -0.37
C ASN A 349 17.44 18.47 -0.93
#